data_AF-A0A822FSU1-F1
#
_entry.id   AF-A0A822FSU1-F1
#
_cell.length_a   1.000
_cell.length_b   1.000
_cell.length_c   1.000
_cell.angle_alpha   90.00
_cell.angle_beta   90.00
_cell.angle_gamma   90.00
#
_symmetry.space_group_name_H-M   'P 1'
#
loop_
_entity.id
_entity.type
_entity.pdbx_description
1 polymer ?
#
loop_
_entity_poly.entity_id
_entity_poly.type
_entity_poly.pdbx_seq_one_letter_code
_entity_poly.pdbx_strand_id
1 'polypeptide(L)'
;MTAKRKTSGGPGGSTEGKSTGRVTSKAGGRIGGKQSPTHHSSDGQDGTSESSLEKLLPRIVRFRWIIPANSEIRVRLRFISSEVGQFDQTISFEIIGTKRNYKIFCRGVCTFPSISREPRTVFPNRQKTRKPNEIVHKKFILSTEQYDFGPLVLGKDINKIRTGIYSNNIETLTIDNTSPMDVEALFCFLNEVESSKAAFFLEPTEMHLKSGESKILKIMANPPREGHFEDSLVCCIKENPEPIVYKLCCDGCTPELQIEPTSFDFGQVLLY
;
A
#
# COMPACT_ATOMS: atom_id res chain seq x y z
N MET A 1 -6.43 -42.77 -32.12
CA MET A 1 -6.93 -44.16 -32.18
C MET A 1 -5.92 -45.05 -31.45
N THR A 2 -6.19 -45.39 -30.18
CA THR A 2 -6.59 -46.75 -29.68
C THR A 2 -5.44 -47.77 -29.81
N ALA A 3 -4.98 -48.55 -28.83
CA ALA A 3 -5.14 -48.72 -27.38
C ALA A 3 -4.18 -49.88 -26.96
N LYS A 4 -3.75 -49.97 -25.69
CA LYS A 4 -3.91 -51.17 -24.83
C LYS A 4 -3.23 -51.02 -23.46
N ARG A 5 -4.02 -51.38 -22.43
CA ARG A 5 -3.67 -51.62 -21.02
C ARG A 5 -3.16 -53.05 -20.79
N LYS A 6 -2.43 -53.26 -19.68
CA LYS A 6 -2.48 -54.39 -18.71
C LYS A 6 -1.74 -53.94 -17.43
N THR A 7 -2.39 -53.72 -16.27
CA THR A 7 -2.67 -54.64 -15.12
C THR A 7 -1.39 -55.29 -14.55
N SER A 8 -1.08 -55.35 -13.25
CA SER A 8 -1.89 -55.66 -12.04
C SER A 8 -1.03 -55.62 -10.75
N GLY A 9 -1.64 -55.46 -9.56
CA GLY A 9 -1.15 -56.07 -8.30
C GLY A 9 -1.04 -55.17 -7.05
N GLY A 10 -2.04 -55.20 -6.16
CA GLY A 10 -1.89 -54.91 -4.70
C GLY A 10 -1.60 -56.21 -3.93
N PRO A 11 -1.79 -56.35 -2.59
CA PRO A 11 -2.40 -55.42 -1.60
C PRO A 11 -1.74 -55.41 -0.18
N GLY A 12 -2.34 -54.67 0.78
CA GLY A 12 -2.27 -54.90 2.25
C GLY A 12 -1.34 -53.95 3.04
N GLY A 13 -1.67 -53.42 4.22
CA GLY A 13 -2.77 -53.67 5.15
C GLY A 13 -2.84 -52.60 6.27
N SER A 14 -3.96 -52.61 6.98
CA SER A 14 -4.37 -51.76 8.10
C SER A 14 -3.97 -52.35 9.47
N THR A 15 -3.81 -51.51 10.50
CA THR A 15 -3.94 -51.91 11.92
C THR A 15 -4.41 -50.75 12.80
N GLU A 16 -5.36 -51.06 13.71
CA GLU A 16 -5.98 -50.20 14.72
C GLU A 16 -5.41 -50.44 16.14
N GLY A 17 -5.61 -49.45 17.05
CA GLY A 17 -5.74 -49.60 18.51
C GLY A 17 -4.43 -49.51 19.33
N LYS A 18 -4.35 -48.94 20.54
CA LYS A 18 -5.34 -48.47 21.52
C LYS A 18 -4.65 -47.58 22.60
N SER A 19 -5.50 -46.88 23.36
CA SER A 19 -5.36 -45.89 24.44
C SER A 19 -4.52 -46.18 25.71
N THR A 20 -4.14 -45.11 26.45
CA THR A 20 -4.39 -44.77 27.90
C THR A 20 -3.40 -43.65 28.33
N GLY A 21 -3.60 -42.66 29.21
CA GLY A 21 -4.69 -42.10 30.06
C GLY A 21 -4.28 -40.65 30.46
N ARG A 22 -5.17 -39.66 30.49
CA ARG A 22 -5.97 -39.11 31.61
C ARG A 22 -5.19 -38.57 32.83
N VAL A 23 -5.15 -37.23 33.00
CA VAL A 23 -5.39 -36.52 34.28
C VAL A 23 -6.09 -35.18 33.99
N THR A 24 -7.03 -34.85 34.88
CA THR A 24 -8.04 -33.79 34.87
C THR A 24 -7.85 -32.78 36.01
N SER A 25 -8.26 -31.52 35.82
CA SER A 25 -8.99 -30.65 36.78
C SER A 25 -9.37 -29.34 36.04
N LYS A 26 -10.65 -28.97 35.77
CA LYS A 26 -11.75 -28.46 36.64
C LYS A 26 -11.29 -27.30 37.55
N ALA A 27 -12.02 -26.19 37.74
CA ALA A 27 -13.27 -25.64 37.22
C ALA A 27 -13.44 -24.21 37.78
N GLY A 28 -14.30 -23.40 37.14
CA GLY A 28 -14.86 -22.15 37.68
C GLY A 28 -15.01 -21.12 36.56
N GLY A 29 -16.16 -20.56 36.21
CA GLY A 29 -17.46 -20.52 36.84
C GLY A 29 -18.00 -19.09 36.75
N ARG A 30 -19.04 -18.91 35.90
CA ARG A 30 -20.07 -17.85 35.86
C ARG A 30 -19.90 -16.58 34.98
N ILE A 31 -20.86 -16.50 34.04
CA ILE A 31 -21.87 -15.44 33.78
C ILE A 31 -21.39 -14.04 33.36
N GLY A 32 -21.86 -13.60 32.19
CA GLY A 32 -21.98 -12.17 31.87
C GLY A 32 -22.03 -11.89 30.37
N GLY A 33 -23.24 -11.83 29.79
CA GLY A 33 -23.43 -11.36 28.42
C GLY A 33 -23.04 -9.89 28.29
N LYS A 34 -22.22 -9.55 27.28
CA LYS A 34 -21.95 -8.16 26.94
C LYS A 34 -22.98 -7.66 25.93
N GLN A 35 -23.87 -6.83 26.47
CA GLN A 35 -24.80 -5.98 25.75
C GLN A 35 -24.02 -4.87 25.03
N SER A 36 -24.60 -4.42 23.92
CA SER A 36 -24.23 -3.25 23.14
C SER A 36 -24.19 -1.97 23.99
N PRO A 37 -23.43 -0.93 23.62
CA PRO A 37 -23.33 0.28 24.42
C PRO A 37 -24.65 1.07 24.36
N THR A 38 -25.30 1.24 25.50
CA THR A 38 -26.36 2.24 25.72
C THR A 38 -25.72 3.61 25.88
N HIS A 39 -26.05 4.56 25.01
CA HIS A 39 -25.70 5.97 25.18
C HIS A 39 -26.38 6.52 26.43
N HIS A 40 -25.60 6.85 27.45
CA HIS A 40 -26.00 7.77 28.51
C HIS A 40 -25.52 9.18 28.13
N SER A 41 -26.46 10.09 27.94
CA SER A 41 -26.21 11.52 27.77
C SER A 41 -25.73 12.11 29.09
N SER A 42 -24.49 12.58 29.13
CA SER A 42 -24.02 13.53 30.14
C SER A 42 -23.82 14.88 29.44
N ASP A 43 -24.58 15.88 29.88
CA ASP A 43 -24.49 17.27 29.44
C ASP A 43 -23.05 17.81 29.59
N GLY A 44 -22.57 18.42 28.51
CA GLY A 44 -21.32 19.17 28.45
C GLY A 44 -21.24 19.92 27.12
N GLN A 45 -21.43 21.23 27.17
CA GLN A 45 -21.47 22.15 26.02
C GLN A 45 -20.09 22.37 25.39
N ASP A 46 -20.00 22.15 24.09
CA ASP A 46 -19.31 22.95 23.06
C ASP A 46 -19.82 22.38 21.72
N GLY A 47 -20.28 23.12 20.71
CA GLY A 47 -19.75 24.36 20.17
C GLY A 47 -19.63 24.22 18.65
N THR A 48 -20.78 23.99 17.99
CA THR A 48 -21.06 24.33 16.58
C THR A 48 -20.23 23.69 15.44
N SER A 49 -20.61 22.48 15.02
CA SER A 49 -20.56 22.07 13.59
C SER A 49 -21.37 20.79 13.28
N GLU A 50 -21.71 19.96 14.26
CA GLU A 50 -22.46 18.70 14.06
C GLU A 50 -23.97 18.89 13.79
N SER A 51 -24.59 19.95 14.31
CA SER A 51 -26.07 20.07 14.33
C SER A 51 -26.73 20.23 12.95
N SER A 52 -25.97 20.62 11.92
CA SER A 52 -26.49 20.89 10.58
C SER A 52 -26.67 19.62 9.76
N LEU A 53 -25.84 18.60 9.97
CA LEU A 53 -25.94 17.32 9.26
C LEU A 53 -27.01 16.42 9.88
N GLU A 54 -27.12 16.38 11.21
CA GLU A 54 -28.17 15.59 11.89
C GLU A 54 -29.60 16.00 11.50
N LYS A 55 -29.81 17.28 11.18
CA LYS A 55 -31.11 17.82 10.72
C LYS A 55 -31.47 17.41 9.28
N LEU A 56 -30.48 17.00 8.47
CA LEU A 56 -30.66 16.59 7.07
C LEU A 56 -30.73 15.07 6.90
N LEU A 57 -30.40 14.29 7.93
CA LEU A 57 -30.45 12.83 7.88
C LEU A 57 -31.91 12.36 8.02
N PRO A 58 -32.48 11.67 7.02
CA PRO A 58 -33.79 11.05 7.17
C PRO A 58 -33.70 9.99 8.27
N ARG A 59 -34.21 10.31 9.47
CA ARG A 59 -34.43 9.29 10.51
C ARG A 59 -35.34 8.22 9.92
N ILE A 60 -35.10 6.94 10.22
CA ILE A 60 -36.00 5.86 9.78
C ILE A 60 -37.35 6.08 10.48
N VAL A 61 -38.29 6.73 9.78
CA VAL A 61 -39.59 7.11 10.35
C VAL A 61 -40.59 5.94 10.36
N ARG A 62 -40.34 4.90 9.55
CA ARG A 62 -41.17 3.69 9.49
C ARG A 62 -40.33 2.45 9.73
N PHE A 63 -40.68 1.70 10.78
CA PHE A 63 -40.08 0.43 11.19
C PHE A 63 -41.04 -0.76 11.04
N ARG A 64 -42.26 -0.50 10.52
CA ARG A 64 -43.29 -1.51 10.30
C ARG A 64 -43.90 -1.32 8.92
N TRP A 65 -44.02 -2.42 8.19
CA TRP A 65 -44.63 -2.46 6.86
C TRP A 65 -45.66 -3.60 6.80
N ILE A 66 -46.74 -3.38 6.05
CA ILE A 66 -47.73 -4.41 5.72
C ILE A 66 -47.44 -4.85 4.30
N ILE A 67 -47.21 -6.15 4.10
CA ILE A 67 -46.93 -6.75 2.80
C ILE A 67 -48.14 -7.60 2.43
N PRO A 68 -49.00 -7.17 1.48
CA PRO A 68 -50.08 -7.97 0.94
C PRO A 68 -49.62 -9.33 0.38
N ALA A 69 -50.54 -10.29 0.25
CA ALA A 69 -50.24 -11.57 -0.37
C ALA A 69 -49.69 -11.39 -1.79
N ASN A 70 -48.66 -12.15 -2.13
CA ASN A 70 -47.96 -12.11 -3.43
C ASN A 70 -47.41 -10.72 -3.82
N SER A 71 -47.08 -9.88 -2.83
CA SER A 71 -46.51 -8.55 -3.06
C SER A 71 -45.11 -8.41 -2.45
N GLU A 72 -44.40 -7.36 -2.87
CA GLU A 72 -43.09 -6.98 -2.33
C GLU A 72 -43.09 -5.53 -1.86
N ILE A 73 -42.21 -5.22 -0.89
CA ILE A 73 -41.87 -3.85 -0.52
C ILE A 73 -40.37 -3.62 -0.77
N ARG A 74 -40.01 -2.42 -1.20
CA ARG A 74 -38.62 -2.02 -1.39
C ARG A 74 -38.21 -1.03 -0.31
N VAL A 75 -37.30 -1.44 0.56
CA VAL A 75 -36.70 -0.57 1.59
C VAL A 75 -35.42 0.03 1.03
N ARG A 76 -35.35 1.36 0.97
CA ARG A 76 -34.13 2.08 0.56
C ARG A 76 -33.32 2.44 1.79
N LEU A 77 -32.04 2.09 1.77
CA LEU A 77 -31.06 2.48 2.78
C LEU A 77 -30.19 3.59 2.21
N ARG A 78 -29.91 4.61 3.01
CA ARG A 78 -29.00 5.68 2.65
C ARG A 78 -27.87 5.72 3.69
N PHE A 79 -26.64 5.59 3.23
CA PHE A 79 -25.45 5.79 4.03
C PHE A 79 -24.92 7.21 3.77
N ILE A 80 -24.66 7.94 4.85
CA ILE A 80 -24.03 9.27 4.84
C ILE A 80 -23.05 9.27 6.01
N SER A 81 -21.84 9.72 5.76
CA SER A 81 -20.83 9.94 6.79
C SER A 81 -20.08 11.22 6.48
N SER A 82 -19.77 12.00 7.52
CA SER A 82 -18.80 13.10 7.46
C SER A 82 -17.38 12.63 7.78
N GLU A 83 -17.23 11.40 8.24
CA GLU A 83 -15.96 10.82 8.65
C GLU A 83 -15.52 9.71 7.69
N VAL A 84 -14.21 9.68 7.42
CA VAL A 84 -13.56 8.59 6.69
C VAL A 84 -13.54 7.34 7.56
N GLY A 85 -13.97 6.21 7.01
CA GLY A 85 -13.96 4.94 7.71
C GLY A 85 -14.84 3.88 7.08
N GLN A 86 -14.77 2.68 7.67
CA GLN A 86 -15.67 1.58 7.40
C GLN A 86 -16.73 1.50 8.51
N PHE A 87 -17.99 1.51 8.12
CA PHE A 87 -19.14 1.51 9.01
C PHE A 87 -19.94 0.22 8.80
N ASP A 88 -19.81 -0.70 9.75
CA ASP A 88 -20.52 -1.98 9.72
C ASP A 88 -21.76 -1.89 10.63
N GLN A 89 -22.94 -2.09 10.06
CA GLN A 89 -24.21 -2.11 10.79
C GLN A 89 -25.02 -3.35 10.43
N THR A 90 -25.67 -3.96 11.42
CA THR A 90 -26.61 -5.05 11.18
C THR A 90 -28.04 -4.51 11.28
N ILE A 91 -28.80 -4.66 10.20
CA ILE A 91 -30.23 -4.31 10.15
C ILE A 91 -31.03 -5.59 10.39
N SER A 92 -31.93 -5.54 11.36
CA SER A 92 -32.76 -6.67 11.75
C SER A 92 -34.21 -6.47 11.34
N PHE A 93 -34.80 -7.49 10.73
CA PHE A 93 -36.22 -7.56 10.37
C PHE A 93 -36.89 -8.70 11.14
N GLU A 94 -38.13 -8.48 11.53
CA GLU A 94 -38.95 -9.48 12.21
C GLU A 94 -40.35 -9.50 11.58
N ILE A 95 -40.89 -10.70 11.39
CA ILE A 95 -42.28 -10.88 11.00
C ILE A 95 -43.11 -10.98 12.28
N ILE A 96 -44.04 -10.05 12.44
CA ILE A 96 -44.94 -9.99 13.61
C ILE A 96 -45.66 -11.34 13.79
N GLY A 97 -45.68 -11.83 15.03
CA GLY A 97 -46.29 -13.12 15.37
C GLY A 97 -45.37 -14.33 15.18
N THR A 98 -44.14 -14.12 14.69
CA THR A 98 -43.10 -15.15 14.64
C THR A 98 -41.98 -14.81 15.62
N LYS A 99 -41.09 -15.77 15.92
CA LYS A 99 -39.85 -15.53 16.70
C LYS A 99 -38.61 -15.39 15.81
N ARG A 100 -38.80 -15.21 14.50
CA ARG A 100 -37.71 -15.29 13.53
C ARG A 100 -37.16 -13.89 13.23
N ASN A 101 -35.90 -13.71 13.56
CA ASN A 101 -35.14 -12.49 13.24
C ASN A 101 -34.29 -12.72 11.98
N TYR A 102 -34.51 -11.89 10.97
CA TYR A 102 -33.73 -11.87 9.74
C TYR A 102 -32.71 -10.72 9.82
N LYS A 103 -31.43 -11.02 9.62
CA LYS A 103 -30.35 -10.04 9.74
C LYS A 103 -29.76 -9.75 8.37
N ILE A 104 -29.59 -8.47 8.05
CA ILE A 104 -28.86 -7.98 6.89
C ILE A 104 -27.63 -7.25 7.41
N PHE A 105 -26.46 -7.70 6.99
CA PHE A 105 -25.20 -7.03 7.28
C PHE A 105 -24.95 -5.96 6.21
N CYS A 106 -24.80 -4.72 6.64
CA CYS A 106 -24.54 -3.58 5.77
C CYS A 106 -23.15 -3.01 6.11
N ARG A 107 -22.36 -2.72 5.07
CA ARG A 107 -21.07 -2.05 5.17
C ARG A 107 -21.09 -0.79 4.33
N GLY A 108 -20.97 0.37 4.98
CA GLY A 108 -20.70 1.64 4.34
C GLY A 108 -19.20 1.93 4.36
N VAL A 109 -18.65 2.48 3.29
CA VAL A 109 -17.26 2.92 3.24
C VAL A 109 -17.27 4.39 2.81
N CYS A 110 -16.66 5.24 3.62
CA CYS A 110 -16.38 6.63 3.29
C CYS A 110 -14.86 6.78 3.26
N THR A 111 -14.28 7.14 2.11
CA THR A 111 -12.83 7.26 1.95
C THR A 111 -12.51 8.20 0.78
N PHE A 112 -11.27 8.65 0.69
CA PHE A 112 -10.73 9.36 -0.47
C PHE A 112 -10.06 8.40 -1.45
N PRO A 113 -9.93 8.77 -2.75
CA PRO A 113 -9.09 8.03 -3.69
C PRO A 113 -7.64 8.00 -3.19
N SER A 114 -6.98 6.85 -3.25
CA SER A 114 -5.63 6.68 -2.70
C SER A 114 -4.87 5.56 -3.39
N ILE A 115 -3.54 5.65 -3.39
CA ILE A 115 -2.64 4.56 -3.80
C ILE A 115 -1.98 3.91 -2.58
N SER A 116 -1.44 2.71 -2.78
CA SER A 116 -0.66 2.00 -1.77
C SER A 116 0.54 2.83 -1.32
N ARG A 117 0.66 3.02 -0.01
CA ARG A 117 1.84 3.61 0.65
C ARG A 117 2.83 2.55 1.14
N GLU A 118 2.47 1.26 1.01
CA GLU A 118 3.28 0.17 1.54
C GLU A 118 4.59 0.07 0.74
N PRO A 119 5.77 0.23 1.38
CA PRO A 119 7.05 0.18 0.66
C PRO A 119 7.24 -1.12 -0.10
N ARG A 120 6.64 -2.22 0.40
CA ARG A 120 6.71 -3.52 -0.26
C ARG A 120 6.02 -3.59 -1.62
N THR A 121 5.01 -2.75 -1.83
CA THR A 121 4.33 -2.63 -3.10
C THR A 121 5.08 -1.63 -3.99
N VAL A 122 5.42 -0.47 -3.43
CA VAL A 122 5.94 0.68 -4.19
C VAL A 122 7.36 0.46 -4.71
N PHE A 123 8.29 -0.03 -3.87
CA PHE A 123 9.71 -0.11 -4.20
C PHE A 123 10.15 -1.55 -4.45
N PRO A 124 10.93 -1.83 -5.51
CA PRO A 124 11.37 -3.20 -5.83
C PRO A 124 12.34 -3.76 -4.79
N ASN A 125 13.31 -2.94 -4.36
CA ASN A 125 14.38 -3.33 -3.45
C ASN A 125 14.30 -2.51 -2.15
N ARG A 126 14.45 -3.20 -1.01
CA ARG A 126 14.21 -2.61 0.31
C ARG A 126 15.18 -3.17 1.34
N GLN A 127 15.51 -2.36 2.34
CA GLN A 127 16.38 -2.74 3.44
C GLN A 127 15.92 -2.08 4.74
N LYS A 128 15.97 -2.81 5.86
CA LYS A 128 15.46 -2.32 7.14
C LYS A 128 16.24 -1.11 7.67
N THR A 129 17.57 -1.24 7.72
CA THR A 129 18.48 -0.25 8.31
C THR A 129 19.76 -0.21 7.50
N ARG A 130 20.44 0.94 7.47
CA ARG A 130 21.82 1.04 6.96
C ARG A 130 22.80 0.51 7.99
N LYS A 131 23.83 -0.21 7.54
CA LYS A 131 25.00 -0.51 8.37
C LYS A 131 26.00 0.64 8.30
N PRO A 132 26.85 0.83 9.33
CA PRO A 132 27.94 1.79 9.26
C PRO A 132 28.83 1.51 8.04
N ASN A 133 29.17 2.55 7.27
CA ASN A 133 29.99 2.50 6.05
C ASN A 133 29.43 1.62 4.91
N GLU A 134 28.14 1.27 4.95
CA GLU A 134 27.51 0.56 3.84
C GLU A 134 27.21 1.50 2.69
N ILE A 135 27.68 1.14 1.50
CA ILE A 135 27.26 1.77 0.25
C ILE A 135 25.93 1.15 -0.15
N VAL A 136 24.86 1.93 -0.01
CA VAL A 136 23.52 1.56 -0.46
C VAL A 136 23.42 1.85 -1.96
N HIS A 137 22.78 0.96 -2.71
CA HIS A 137 22.52 1.15 -4.12
C HIS A 137 21.12 0.66 -4.46
N LYS A 138 20.29 1.55 -5.01
CA LYS A 138 18.91 1.29 -5.43
C LYS A 138 18.06 0.56 -4.39
N LYS A 139 17.89 1.14 -3.20
CA LYS A 139 17.09 0.54 -2.11
C LYS A 139 16.27 1.57 -1.36
N PHE A 140 15.05 1.20 -0.99
CA PHE A 140 14.29 1.90 0.04
C PHE A 140 14.73 1.48 1.43
N ILE A 141 15.20 2.42 2.23
CA ILE A 141 15.62 2.20 3.63
C ILE A 141 14.44 2.48 4.56
N LEU A 142 13.93 1.44 5.22
CA LEU A 142 12.73 1.57 6.07
C LEU A 142 12.97 2.46 7.28
N SER A 143 14.13 2.39 7.93
CA SER A 143 14.42 3.18 9.13
C SER A 143 14.48 4.69 8.89
N THR A 144 14.76 5.11 7.66
CA THR A 144 14.82 6.53 7.27
C THR A 144 13.68 6.94 6.34
N GLU A 145 12.84 5.99 5.93
CA GLU A 145 11.75 6.17 4.96
C GLU A 145 12.20 6.88 3.67
N GLN A 146 13.37 6.49 3.16
CA GLN A 146 14.03 7.17 2.04
C GLN A 146 14.55 6.15 1.04
N TYR A 147 14.24 6.38 -0.23
CA TYR A 147 14.80 5.64 -1.34
C TYR A 147 16.16 6.20 -1.72
N ASP A 148 17.17 5.35 -1.76
CA ASP A 148 18.53 5.74 -2.11
C ASP A 148 18.94 5.10 -3.43
N PHE A 149 19.22 5.94 -4.44
CA PHE A 149 19.84 5.49 -5.68
C PHE A 149 21.26 4.98 -5.47
N GLY A 150 21.96 5.52 -4.46
CA GLY A 150 23.38 5.28 -4.20
C GLY A 150 24.29 6.23 -4.97
N PRO A 151 25.58 5.88 -5.07
CA PRO A 151 26.56 6.66 -5.82
C PRO A 151 26.33 6.54 -7.33
N LEU A 152 26.27 7.70 -8.00
CA LEU A 152 26.03 7.84 -9.43
C LEU A 152 27.16 8.65 -10.07
N VAL A 153 27.72 8.08 -11.14
CA VAL A 153 28.74 8.74 -11.95
C VAL A 153 28.17 9.95 -12.68
N LEU A 154 28.85 11.09 -12.55
CA LEU A 154 28.49 12.37 -13.16
C LEU A 154 28.67 12.39 -14.69
N GLY A 155 28.08 13.40 -15.34
CA GLY A 155 28.30 13.69 -16.77
C GLY A 155 27.55 12.78 -17.74
N LYS A 156 26.54 12.02 -17.29
CA LYS A 156 25.74 11.17 -18.15
C LYS A 156 24.69 11.98 -18.92
N ASP A 157 24.50 11.62 -20.19
CA ASP A 157 23.44 12.18 -21.04
C ASP A 157 22.05 11.71 -20.55
N ILE A 158 21.20 12.67 -20.21
CA ILE A 158 19.85 12.43 -19.70
C ILE A 158 18.97 11.66 -20.70
N ASN A 159 19.17 11.82 -22.01
CA ASN A 159 18.41 11.08 -23.01
C ASN A 159 18.76 9.60 -22.98
N LYS A 160 20.03 9.27 -22.80
CA LYS A 160 20.51 7.89 -22.63
C LYS A 160 20.05 7.28 -21.30
N ILE A 161 19.92 8.09 -20.24
CA ILE A 161 19.25 7.66 -19.01
C ILE A 161 17.79 7.32 -19.33
N ARG A 162 17.04 8.21 -19.97
CA ARG A 162 15.60 7.99 -20.26
C ARG A 162 15.33 6.73 -21.09
N THR A 163 16.21 6.42 -22.05
CA THR A 163 16.12 5.22 -22.89
C THR A 163 16.53 3.92 -22.20
N GLY A 164 17.09 3.96 -21.00
CA GLY A 164 17.44 2.76 -20.23
C GLY A 164 18.89 2.33 -20.29
N ILE A 165 19.77 3.05 -21.01
CA ILE A 165 21.18 2.65 -21.19
C ILE A 165 21.91 2.65 -19.83
N TYR A 166 21.57 3.58 -18.95
CA TYR A 166 22.17 3.70 -17.62
C TYR A 166 21.19 3.22 -16.54
N SER A 167 21.06 1.90 -16.40
CA SER A 167 20.12 1.26 -15.46
C SER A 167 20.31 1.67 -13.99
N ASN A 168 21.53 2.07 -13.60
CA ASN A 168 21.81 2.57 -12.24
C ASN A 168 21.13 3.92 -11.95
N ASN A 169 20.87 4.72 -12.98
CA ASN A 169 20.29 6.06 -12.86
C ASN A 169 18.75 6.03 -12.94
N ILE A 170 18.13 4.85 -13.01
CA ILE A 170 16.70 4.67 -13.22
C ILE A 170 16.17 3.70 -12.17
N GLU A 171 15.00 3.98 -11.62
CA GLU A 171 14.20 2.98 -10.94
C GLU A 171 12.73 3.10 -11.36
N THR A 172 12.00 2.00 -11.21
CA THR A 172 10.56 1.95 -11.40
C THR A 172 9.85 1.77 -10.06
N LEU A 173 8.91 2.67 -9.76
CA LEU A 173 7.98 2.56 -8.65
C LEU A 173 6.66 1.95 -9.14
N THR A 174 6.07 1.06 -8.34
CA THR A 174 4.73 0.54 -8.60
C THR A 174 3.71 1.45 -7.94
N ILE A 175 2.90 2.13 -8.74
CA ILE A 175 1.77 2.92 -8.29
C ILE A 175 0.54 2.02 -8.31
N ASP A 176 0.06 1.62 -7.15
CA ASP A 176 -1.01 0.63 -7.00
C ASP A 176 -2.26 1.29 -6.41
N ASN A 177 -3.39 1.30 -7.13
CA ASN A 177 -4.64 1.87 -6.63
C ASN A 177 -5.38 0.87 -5.73
N THR A 178 -5.21 1.01 -4.42
CA THR A 178 -5.88 0.17 -3.42
C THR A 178 -7.24 0.69 -3.00
N SER A 179 -7.67 1.85 -3.50
CA SER A 179 -8.96 2.46 -3.17
C SER A 179 -10.09 1.92 -4.05
N PRO A 180 -11.34 1.94 -3.59
CA PRO A 180 -12.49 1.50 -4.38
C PRO A 180 -12.92 2.51 -5.47
N MET A 181 -12.16 3.59 -5.65
CA MET A 181 -12.44 4.67 -6.60
C MET A 181 -11.33 4.75 -7.65
N ASP A 182 -11.64 5.39 -8.76
CA ASP A 182 -10.62 5.73 -9.75
C ASP A 182 -9.70 6.82 -9.18
N VAL A 183 -8.41 6.72 -9.49
CA VAL A 183 -7.38 7.66 -9.04
C VAL A 183 -6.87 8.45 -10.24
N GLU A 184 -6.93 9.78 -10.12
CA GLU A 184 -6.20 10.73 -10.96
C GLU A 184 -5.03 11.29 -10.13
N ALA A 185 -3.81 10.89 -10.47
CA ALA A 185 -2.59 11.25 -9.74
C ALA A 185 -1.69 12.17 -10.58
N LEU A 186 -1.17 13.22 -9.95
CA LEU A 186 -0.15 14.11 -10.47
C LEU A 186 1.14 13.94 -9.66
N PHE A 187 2.28 13.91 -10.34
CA PHE A 187 3.59 13.70 -9.75
C PHE A 187 4.48 14.90 -9.98
N CYS A 188 5.10 15.40 -8.90
CA CYS A 188 6.10 16.45 -8.97
C CYS A 188 7.17 16.23 -7.90
N PHE A 189 8.31 16.89 -8.06
CA PHE A 189 9.28 17.00 -6.96
C PHE A 189 8.96 18.23 -6.11
N LEU A 190 9.15 18.09 -4.80
CA LEU A 190 8.83 19.13 -3.83
C LEU A 190 9.72 20.37 -4.03
N ASN A 191 11.00 20.16 -4.31
CA ASN A 191 11.91 21.27 -4.56
C ASN A 191 11.85 21.68 -6.02
N GLU A 192 11.34 22.88 -6.29
CA GLU A 192 11.45 23.50 -7.60
C GLU A 192 12.87 24.00 -7.82
N VAL A 193 13.59 23.31 -8.69
CA VAL A 193 14.95 23.67 -9.09
C VAL A 193 14.96 23.88 -10.60
N GLU A 194 15.75 24.84 -11.08
CA GLU A 194 16.02 24.99 -12.52
C GLU A 194 16.43 23.63 -13.11
N SER A 195 15.89 23.28 -14.28
CA SER A 195 16.09 21.95 -14.88
C SER A 195 17.56 21.57 -15.09
N SER A 196 18.47 22.54 -15.22
CA SER A 196 19.91 22.33 -15.35
C SER A 196 20.60 21.93 -14.04
N LYS A 197 19.95 22.18 -12.90
CA LYS A 197 20.44 21.88 -11.53
C LYS A 197 19.63 20.77 -10.85
N ALA A 198 18.55 20.31 -11.47
CA ALA A 198 17.74 19.22 -10.95
C ALA A 198 18.50 17.90 -10.97
N ALA A 199 18.54 17.20 -9.82
CA ALA A 199 19.15 15.88 -9.71
C ALA A 199 18.16 14.75 -10.04
N PHE A 200 16.85 14.99 -9.90
CA PHE A 200 15.82 13.96 -10.05
C PHE A 200 14.83 14.31 -11.15
N PHE A 201 14.36 13.29 -11.85
CA PHE A 201 13.41 13.38 -12.95
C PHE A 201 12.41 12.23 -12.86
N LEU A 202 11.23 12.40 -13.45
CA LEU A 202 10.20 11.36 -13.45
C LEU A 202 9.44 11.32 -14.77
N GLU A 203 8.86 10.17 -15.08
CA GLU A 203 7.98 9.97 -16.23
C GLU A 203 7.03 8.78 -15.98
N PRO A 204 5.72 8.93 -16.21
CA PRO A 204 4.98 10.14 -16.56
C PRO A 204 4.74 11.08 -15.36
N THR A 205 4.36 12.33 -15.62
CA THR A 205 3.96 13.32 -14.58
C THR A 205 2.51 13.19 -14.13
N GLU A 206 1.72 12.39 -14.82
CA GLU A 206 0.32 12.13 -14.50
C GLU A 206 -0.05 10.66 -14.75
N MET A 207 -0.99 10.14 -13.97
CA MET A 207 -1.54 8.81 -14.17
C MET A 207 -3.02 8.75 -13.79
N HIS A 208 -3.74 7.90 -14.53
CA HIS A 208 -5.12 7.55 -14.24
C HIS A 208 -5.18 6.05 -13.96
N LEU A 209 -5.70 5.62 -12.81
CA LEU A 209 -5.78 4.21 -12.43
C LEU A 209 -7.20 3.84 -12.03
N LYS A 210 -7.71 2.73 -12.54
CA LYS A 210 -8.95 2.11 -12.05
C LYS A 210 -8.73 1.48 -10.68
N SER A 211 -9.80 1.28 -9.92
CA SER A 211 -9.76 0.54 -8.65
C SER A 211 -9.07 -0.82 -8.85
N GLY A 212 -8.01 -1.09 -8.07
CA GLY A 212 -7.21 -2.31 -8.14
C GLY A 212 -6.21 -2.39 -9.30
N GLU A 213 -6.06 -1.33 -10.10
CA GLU A 213 -5.06 -1.26 -11.17
C GLU A 213 -3.72 -0.79 -10.60
N SER A 214 -2.62 -1.36 -11.12
CA SER A 214 -1.26 -0.89 -10.84
C SER A 214 -0.58 -0.41 -12.13
N LYS A 215 0.17 0.69 -12.04
CA LYS A 215 0.99 1.26 -13.13
C LYS A 215 2.41 1.53 -12.67
N ILE A 216 3.31 1.68 -13.63
CA ILE A 216 4.74 1.92 -13.36
C ILE A 216 5.05 3.40 -13.52
N LEU A 217 5.63 4.00 -12.47
CA LEU A 217 6.23 5.33 -12.51
C LEU A 217 7.74 5.18 -12.61
N LYS A 218 8.36 5.76 -13.64
CA LYS A 218 9.81 5.77 -13.77
C LYS A 218 10.36 7.00 -13.05
N ILE A 219 11.29 6.77 -12.12
CA ILE A 219 12.10 7.81 -11.49
C ILE A 219 13.54 7.69 -11.97
N MET A 220 14.20 8.83 -12.14
CA MET A 220 15.56 8.91 -12.64
C MET A 220 16.37 9.87 -11.78
N ALA A 221 17.66 9.59 -11.63
CA ALA A 221 18.60 10.45 -10.93
C ALA A 221 19.81 10.74 -11.83
N ASN A 222 20.16 12.01 -11.98
CA ASN A 222 21.33 12.50 -12.70
C ASN A 222 21.93 13.68 -11.91
N PRO A 223 22.71 13.42 -10.85
CA PRO A 223 23.26 14.49 -10.04
C PRO A 223 24.13 15.44 -10.90
N PRO A 224 23.98 16.77 -10.78
CA PRO A 224 24.67 17.72 -11.64
C PRO A 224 26.14 17.97 -11.24
N ARG A 225 26.51 17.63 -10.00
CA ARG A 225 27.85 17.84 -9.42
C ARG A 225 28.12 16.82 -8.33
N GLU A 226 29.33 16.82 -7.79
CA GLU A 226 29.67 15.95 -6.66
C GLU A 226 28.93 16.36 -5.39
N GLY A 227 28.59 15.36 -4.59
CA GLY A 227 27.95 15.51 -3.28
C GLY A 227 26.61 14.82 -3.17
N HIS A 228 26.00 14.99 -2.00
CA HIS A 228 24.71 14.39 -1.65
C HIS A 228 23.54 15.24 -2.13
N PHE A 229 22.53 14.61 -2.71
CA PHE A 229 21.29 15.25 -3.15
C PHE A 229 20.09 14.54 -2.55
N GLU A 230 19.14 15.31 -2.06
CA GLU A 230 17.87 14.83 -1.54
C GLU A 230 16.71 15.60 -2.18
N ASP A 231 15.60 14.91 -2.39
CA ASP A 231 14.34 15.52 -2.81
C ASP A 231 13.16 14.64 -2.37
N SER A 232 11.94 15.14 -2.56
CA SER A 232 10.72 14.41 -2.24
C SER A 232 9.81 14.36 -3.46
N LEU A 233 9.52 13.15 -3.94
CA LEU A 233 8.49 12.91 -4.93
C LEU A 233 7.12 13.04 -4.26
N VAL A 234 6.35 14.04 -4.67
CA VAL A 234 4.99 14.31 -4.20
C VAL A 234 4.01 13.75 -5.21
N CYS A 235 3.08 12.93 -4.73
CA CYS A 235 1.96 12.39 -5.47
C CYS A 235 0.68 13.06 -4.94
N CYS A 236 0.10 13.93 -5.77
CA CYS A 236 -1.15 14.61 -5.51
C CYS A 236 -2.28 13.84 -6.18
N ILE A 237 -3.25 13.38 -5.39
CA ILE A 237 -4.42 12.67 -5.90
C ILE A 237 -5.62 13.60 -5.84
N LYS A 238 -6.34 13.72 -6.96
CA LYS A 238 -7.55 14.52 -7.03
C LYS A 238 -8.58 14.06 -5.99
N GLU A 239 -9.26 15.02 -5.36
CA GLU A 239 -10.23 14.78 -4.27
C GLU A 239 -9.63 14.09 -3.03
N ASN A 240 -8.30 14.04 -2.91
CA ASN A 240 -7.63 13.65 -1.69
C ASN A 240 -6.82 14.84 -1.14
N PRO A 241 -7.17 15.38 0.03
CA PRO A 241 -6.44 16.51 0.62
C PRO A 241 -5.04 16.13 1.14
N GLU A 242 -4.75 14.82 1.29
CA GLU A 242 -3.48 14.34 1.82
C GLU A 242 -2.56 13.81 0.70
N PRO A 243 -1.52 14.58 0.31
CA PRO A 243 -0.56 14.10 -0.67
C PRO A 243 0.30 12.97 -0.10
N ILE A 244 0.77 12.10 -1.00
CA ILE A 244 1.69 11.00 -0.66
C ILE A 244 3.09 11.44 -1.04
N VAL A 245 4.06 11.26 -0.13
CA VAL A 245 5.42 11.77 -0.31
C VAL A 245 6.43 10.64 -0.18
N TYR A 246 7.32 10.52 -1.17
CA TYR A 246 8.43 9.58 -1.16
C TYR A 246 9.76 10.34 -1.18
N LYS A 247 10.55 10.20 -0.12
CA LYS A 247 11.89 10.82 -0.05
C LYS A 247 12.87 10.04 -0.91
N LEU A 248 13.66 10.75 -1.70
CA LEU A 248 14.69 10.21 -2.57
C LEU A 248 16.04 10.84 -2.24
N CYS A 249 17.13 10.07 -2.39
CA CYS A 249 18.47 10.61 -2.42
C CYS A 249 19.37 9.92 -3.44
N CYS A 250 20.47 10.60 -3.78
CA CYS A 250 21.59 10.05 -4.53
C CYS A 250 22.89 10.78 -4.18
N ASP A 251 24.02 10.14 -4.46
CA ASP A 251 25.34 10.75 -4.34
C ASP A 251 25.96 10.93 -5.73
N GLY A 252 26.36 12.16 -6.07
CA GLY A 252 27.14 12.44 -7.28
C GLY A 252 28.62 12.15 -7.04
N CYS A 253 29.24 11.33 -7.90
CA CYS A 253 30.65 10.94 -7.75
C CYS A 253 31.40 11.02 -9.09
N THR A 254 32.66 11.47 -9.06
CA THR A 254 33.62 11.28 -10.15
C THR A 254 34.50 10.08 -9.81
N PRO A 255 34.61 9.07 -10.68
CA PRO A 255 35.53 7.97 -10.45
C PRO A 255 36.97 8.47 -10.64
N GLU A 256 37.80 8.33 -9.60
CA GLU A 256 39.23 8.60 -9.66
C GLU A 256 39.99 7.28 -9.54
N LEU A 257 40.99 7.07 -10.42
CA LEU A 257 41.89 5.94 -10.37
C LEU A 257 43.29 6.43 -10.00
N GLN A 258 43.76 6.06 -8.80
CA GLN A 258 45.14 6.28 -8.38
C GLN A 258 45.89 4.96 -8.53
N ILE A 259 47.00 4.98 -9.29
CA ILE A 259 47.84 3.81 -9.54
C ILE A 259 49.19 4.07 -8.86
N GLU A 260 49.58 3.18 -7.95
CA GLU A 260 50.91 3.21 -7.34
C GLU A 260 51.63 1.85 -7.50
N PRO A 261 52.92 1.85 -7.91
CA PRO A 261 53.73 3.01 -8.27
C PRO A 261 53.35 3.59 -9.64
N THR A 262 53.42 4.92 -9.78
CA THR A 262 53.18 5.63 -11.05
C THR A 262 54.31 5.44 -12.08
N SER A 263 55.43 4.83 -11.68
CA SER A 263 56.57 4.51 -12.52
C SER A 263 57.07 3.09 -12.26
N PHE A 264 57.37 2.35 -13.34
CA PHE A 264 58.04 1.05 -13.26
C PHE A 264 59.46 1.18 -13.82
N ASP A 265 60.45 0.78 -13.02
CA ASP A 265 61.84 0.61 -13.48
C ASP A 265 62.01 -0.84 -13.94
N PHE A 266 62.27 -1.02 -15.23
CA PHE A 266 62.45 -2.33 -15.84
C PHE A 266 63.89 -2.86 -15.74
N GLY A 267 64.82 -2.09 -15.16
CA GLY A 267 66.23 -2.45 -15.09
C GLY A 267 66.85 -2.68 -16.48
N GLN A 268 67.97 -3.43 -16.52
CA GLN A 268 68.58 -3.83 -17.79
C GLN A 268 67.85 -5.02 -18.39
N VAL A 269 67.19 -4.81 -19.52
CA VAL A 269 66.52 -5.87 -20.29
C VAL A 269 67.47 -6.38 -21.37
N LEU A 270 67.75 -7.68 -21.38
CA LEU A 270 68.47 -8.35 -22.48
C LEU A 270 67.55 -8.46 -23.69
N LEU A 271 67.96 -7.86 -24.80
CA LEU A 271 67.35 -8.08 -26.11
C LEU A 271 67.89 -9.40 -26.68
N TYR A 272 67.00 -10.38 -26.89
CA TYR A 272 67.30 -11.60 -27.65
C TYR A 272 66.86 -11.43 -29.11
#